data_AF-A0A2V2ASJ6-F1
#
_entry.id   AF-A0A2V2ASJ6-F1
#
_cell.length_a   1.000
_cell.length_b   1.000
_cell.length_c   1.000
_cell.angle_alpha   90.00
_cell.angle_beta   90.00
_cell.angle_gamma   90.00
#
_symmetry.space_group_name_H-M   'P 1'
#
loop_
_entity.id
_entity.type
_entity.pdbx_description
1 polymer ?
#
loop_
_entity_poly.entity_id
_entity_poly.type
_entity_poly.pdbx_seq_one_letter_code
_entity_poly.pdbx_strand_id
1 'polypeptide(L)'
;MTADQRNQLHHQYLGLAGQVERLLATSPEHTALDQDALTRWQTLYGPEARTVVERRDSMIGHPPSKIPTSIELDDWITYAQHILPKPGNPLQN
;
A
#
# COMPACT_ATOMS: atom_id res chain seq x y z
N MET A 1 -0.95 24.73 2.71
CA MET A 1 -1.34 23.47 2.04
C MET A 1 -2.84 23.52 1.76
N THR A 2 -3.25 23.31 0.51
CA THR A 2 -4.64 23.48 0.06
C THR A 2 -5.46 22.19 0.20
N ALA A 3 -6.79 22.29 0.17
CA ALA A 3 -7.68 21.14 0.16
C ALA A 3 -7.42 20.23 -1.05
N ASP A 4 -7.09 20.81 -2.21
CA ASP A 4 -6.75 20.07 -3.43
C ASP A 4 -5.48 19.24 -3.28
N GLN A 5 -4.44 19.79 -2.64
CA GLN A 5 -3.20 19.06 -2.36
C GLN A 5 -3.45 17.85 -1.44
N ARG A 6 -4.28 18.02 -0.41
CA ARG A 6 -4.67 16.91 0.46
C ARG A 6 -5.45 15.85 -0.31
N ASN A 7 -6.38 16.25 -1.18
CA ASN A 7 -7.15 15.31 -1.99
C ASN A 7 -6.26 14.53 -2.99
N GLN A 8 -5.25 15.18 -3.55
CA GLN A 8 -4.26 14.51 -4.40
C GLN A 8 -3.48 13.45 -3.62
N LEU A 9 -2.95 13.81 -2.44
CA LEU A 9 -2.24 12.87 -1.56
C LEU A 9 -3.16 11.73 -1.10
N HIS A 10 -4.43 12.03 -0.84
CA HIS A 10 -5.43 11.03 -0.50
C HIS A 10 -5.60 10.00 -1.63
N HIS A 11 -5.83 10.44 -2.86
CA HIS A 11 -5.94 9.55 -4.02
C HIS A 11 -4.66 8.76 -4.28
N GLN A 12 -3.49 9.41 -4.15
CA GLN A 12 -2.19 8.75 -4.30
C GLN A 12 -2.04 7.63 -3.28
N TYR A 13 -2.36 7.89 -2.01
CA TYR A 13 -2.29 6.88 -0.98
C TYR A 13 -3.24 5.70 -1.24
N LEU A 14 -4.50 5.97 -1.61
CA LEU A 14 -5.46 4.91 -1.94
C LEU A 14 -4.95 4.01 -3.08
N GLY A 15 -4.33 4.60 -4.11
CA GLY A 15 -3.74 3.87 -5.22
C GLY A 15 -2.59 2.96 -4.79
N LEU A 16 -1.70 3.43 -3.91
CA LEU A 16 -0.59 2.64 -3.38
C LEU A 16 -1.09 1.53 -2.44
N ALA A 17 -2.02 1.84 -1.54
CA ALA A 17 -2.60 0.86 -0.64
C ALA A 17 -3.34 -0.26 -1.40
N GLY A 18 -4.02 0.06 -2.50
CA GLY A 18 -4.61 -0.95 -3.39
C GLY A 18 -3.59 -1.84 -4.10
N GLN A 19 -2.38 -1.34 -4.39
CA GLN A 19 -1.30 -2.18 -4.92
C GLN A 19 -0.75 -3.13 -3.84
N VAL A 20 -0.54 -2.61 -2.63
CA VAL A 20 -0.09 -3.39 -1.48
C VAL A 20 -1.09 -4.49 -1.13
N GLU A 21 -2.38 -4.18 -1.08
CA GLU A 21 -3.43 -5.17 -0.83
C GLU A 21 -3.39 -6.30 -1.87
N ARG A 22 -3.27 -5.96 -3.17
CA ARG A 22 -3.18 -6.98 -4.21
C ARG A 22 -1.99 -7.90 -4.00
N LEU A 23 -0.80 -7.37 -3.67
CA LEU A 23 0.37 -8.20 -3.38
C LEU A 23 0.17 -9.09 -2.15
N LEU A 24 -0.47 -8.55 -1.11
CA LEU A 24 -0.76 -9.29 0.12
C LEU A 24 -1.80 -10.40 -0.09
N ALA A 25 -2.83 -10.15 -0.91
CA ALA A 25 -3.90 -11.09 -1.20
C ALA A 25 -3.56 -12.08 -2.33
N THR A 26 -2.48 -11.85 -3.08
CA THR A 26 -2.06 -12.76 -4.16
C THR A 26 -1.46 -14.03 -3.56
N SER A 27 -2.09 -15.17 -3.80
CA SER A 27 -1.49 -16.47 -3.49
C SER A 27 -0.29 -16.73 -4.41
N PRO A 28 0.90 -17.03 -3.86
CA PRO A 28 2.07 -17.39 -4.67
C PRO A 28 1.80 -18.58 -5.61
N GLU A 29 1.03 -19.57 -5.16
CA GLU A 29 0.70 -20.75 -5.96
C GLU A 29 -0.22 -20.49 -7.16
N HIS A 30 -0.87 -19.32 -7.24
CA HIS A 30 -1.87 -18.98 -8.25
C HIS A 30 -1.52 -17.71 -9.04
N THR A 31 -0.25 -17.34 -9.11
CA THR A 31 0.22 -16.16 -9.83
C THR A 31 1.33 -16.46 -10.82
N ALA A 32 1.46 -15.61 -11.84
CA ALA A 32 2.57 -15.63 -12.79
C ALA A 32 3.80 -14.83 -12.29
N LEU A 33 3.72 -14.23 -11.10
CA LEU A 33 4.85 -13.58 -10.43
C LEU A 33 5.85 -14.64 -9.93
N ASP A 34 7.10 -14.23 -9.73
CA ASP A 34 8.08 -15.06 -9.01
C ASP A 34 7.54 -15.37 -7.61
N GLN A 35 7.24 -16.66 -7.38
CA GLN A 35 6.65 -17.17 -6.15
C GLN A 35 7.59 -16.99 -4.96
N ASP A 36 8.89 -17.18 -5.15
CA ASP A 36 9.89 -17.03 -4.09
C ASP A 36 10.06 -15.57 -3.74
N ALA A 37 10.08 -14.69 -4.74
CA ALA A 37 10.13 -13.25 -4.49
C ALA A 37 8.87 -12.76 -3.78
N LEU A 38 7.68 -13.23 -4.19
CA LEU A 38 6.41 -12.85 -3.56
C LEU A 38 6.33 -13.39 -2.13
N THR A 39 6.70 -14.64 -1.89
CA THR A 39 6.74 -15.25 -0.56
C THR A 39 7.71 -14.50 0.35
N ARG A 40 8.90 -14.16 -0.15
CA ARG A 40 9.88 -13.33 0.58
C ARG A 40 9.31 -11.96 0.92
N TRP A 41 8.67 -11.29 -0.03
CA TRP A 41 8.03 -10.01 0.18
C TRP A 41 6.92 -10.09 1.24
N GLN A 42 6.01 -11.07 1.14
CA GLN A 42 4.92 -11.29 2.09
C GLN A 42 5.46 -11.62 3.49
N THR A 43 6.58 -12.34 3.57
CA THR A 43 7.24 -12.66 4.84
C THR A 43 7.89 -11.42 5.47
N LEU A 44 8.59 -10.61 4.67
CA LEU A 44 9.34 -9.46 5.16
C LEU A 44 8.45 -8.25 5.47
N TYR A 45 7.41 -8.02 4.67
CA TYR A 45 6.60 -6.81 4.71
C TYR A 45 5.12 -7.09 5.02
N GLY A 46 4.74 -8.32 5.35
CA GLY A 46 3.36 -8.69 5.63
C GLY A 46 2.69 -7.83 6.73
N PRO A 47 3.31 -7.66 7.91
CA PRO A 47 2.79 -6.78 8.97
C PRO A 47 2.64 -5.31 8.53
N GLU A 48 3.63 -4.80 7.81
CA GLU A 48 3.67 -3.42 7.30
C GLU A 48 2.62 -3.21 6.21
N ALA A 49 2.46 -4.17 5.31
CA ALA A 49 1.45 -4.18 4.28
C ALA A 49 0.03 -4.16 4.87
N ARG A 50 -0.22 -4.95 5.92
CA ARG A 50 -1.49 -4.92 6.65
C ARG A 50 -1.76 -3.55 7.25
N THR A 51 -0.76 -2.91 7.84
CA THR A 51 -0.88 -1.54 8.38
C THR A 51 -1.28 -0.54 7.29
N VAL A 52 -0.75 -0.67 6.08
CA VAL A 52 -1.14 0.18 4.94
C VAL A 52 -2.61 -0.07 4.53
N VAL A 53 -3.04 -1.32 4.50
CA VAL A 53 -4.43 -1.68 4.18
C VAL A 53 -5.40 -1.18 5.25
N GLU A 54 -5.08 -1.36 6.54
CA GLU A 54 -5.90 -0.88 7.66
C GLU A 54 -6.08 0.64 7.65
N ARG A 55 -5.01 1.39 7.36
CA ARG A 55 -5.05 2.85 7.22
C ARG A 55 -5.94 3.27 6.05
N ARG A 56 -5.86 2.59 4.91
CA ARG A 56 -6.79 2.82 3.78
C ARG A 56 -8.23 2.55 4.21
N ASP A 57 -8.49 1.43 4.87
CA ASP A 57 -9.84 1.04 5.30
C ASP A 57 -10.44 2.05 6.29
N SER A 58 -9.61 2.65 7.15
CA SER A 58 -9.99 3.74 8.05
C SER A 58 -10.48 5.01 7.33
N MET A 59 -10.04 5.22 6.08
CA MET A 59 -10.39 6.38 5.25
C MET A 59 -11.63 6.14 4.38
N ILE A 60 -11.87 4.90 3.95
CA ILE A 60 -12.98 4.55 3.04
C ILE A 60 -14.23 4.03 3.76
N GLY A 61 -14.11 3.69 5.05
CA GLY A 61 -15.25 3.30 5.89
C GLY A 61 -16.36 4.35 5.90
N HIS A 62 -17.59 3.93 6.20
CA HIS A 62 -18.75 4.83 6.27
C HIS A 62 -19.43 4.72 7.65
N PRO A 63 -19.30 5.74 8.54
CA PRO A 63 -18.45 6.93 8.36
C PRO A 63 -16.95 6.59 8.42
N PRO A 64 -16.07 7.41 7.82
CA PRO A 64 -14.63 7.21 7.92
C PRO A 64 -14.21 7.39 9.38
N SER A 65 -13.40 6.47 9.89
CA SER A 65 -12.91 6.55 11.26
C SER A 65 -11.80 7.59 11.41
N LYS A 66 -11.10 7.92 10.32
CA LYS A 66 -10.06 8.96 10.30
C LYS A 66 -10.02 9.71 8.97
N ILE A 67 -10.02 11.04 9.06
CA ILE A 67 -9.67 11.94 7.94
C ILE A 67 -8.22 12.37 8.17
N PRO A 68 -7.23 11.77 7.48
CA PRO A 68 -5.83 12.08 7.72
C PRO A 68 -5.48 13.51 7.27
N THR A 69 -4.58 14.12 8.03
CA THR A 69 -3.91 15.36 7.62
C THR A 69 -2.97 15.07 6.45
N SER A 70 -2.55 16.10 5.72
CA SER A 70 -1.64 15.83 4.59
C SER A 70 -0.23 15.43 5.03
N ILE A 71 0.21 15.80 6.24
CA ILE A 71 1.49 15.29 6.80
C ILE A 71 1.38 13.77 6.99
N GLU A 72 0.28 13.32 7.60
CA GLU A 72 0.04 11.88 7.75
C GLU A 72 -0.08 11.18 6.40
N LEU A 73 -0.73 11.78 5.40
CA LEU A 73 -0.79 11.21 4.06
C LEU A 73 0.60 11.09 3.41
N ASP A 74 1.46 12.09 3.56
CA ASP A 74 2.83 12.07 3.02
C ASP A 74 3.68 10.97 3.68
N ASP A 75 3.59 10.85 5.01
CA ASP A 75 4.23 9.77 5.77
C ASP A 75 3.71 8.40 5.30
N TRP A 76 2.40 8.27 5.12
CA TRP A 76 1.77 7.01 4.70
C TRP A 76 2.13 6.64 3.26
N ILE A 77 2.24 7.63 2.36
CA ILE A 77 2.71 7.45 0.99
C ILE A 77 4.16 6.98 1.00
N THR A 78 5.03 7.66 1.74
CA THR A 78 6.45 7.29 1.85
C THR A 78 6.61 5.87 2.38
N TYR A 79 5.83 5.52 3.40
CA TYR A 79 5.80 4.19 3.98
C TYR A 79 5.30 3.14 2.98
N ALA A 80 4.20 3.39 2.26
CA ALA A 80 3.68 2.48 1.25
C ALA A 80 4.66 2.29 0.07
N GLN A 81 5.37 3.35 -0.34
CA GLN A 81 6.40 3.27 -1.37
C GLN A 81 7.63 2.48 -0.92
N HIS A 82 7.99 2.55 0.37
CA HIS A 82 9.12 1.78 0.91
C HIS A 82 8.87 0.27 0.84
N ILE A 83 7.63 -0.16 1.08
CA ILE A 83 7.28 -1.58 1.07
C ILE A 83 6.97 -2.10 -0.34
N LEU A 84 6.57 -1.24 -1.28
CA LEU A 84 6.27 -1.70 -2.64
C LEU A 84 7.55 -2.15 -3.38
N PRO A 85 7.50 -3.23 -4.17
CA PRO A 85 8.60 -3.62 -5.05
C PRO A 85 8.98 -2.48 -5.99
N LYS A 86 10.27 -2.16 -6.10
CA LYS A 86 10.73 -1.05 -6.94
C LYS A 86 10.58 -1.36 -8.43
N PRO A 87 10.20 -0.37 -9.27
CA PRO A 87 10.26 -0.53 -10.71
C PRO A 87 11.72 -0.76 -11.14
N GLY A 88 12.02 -1.97 -11.63
CA GLY A 88 13.38 -2.42 -11.98
C GLY A 88 13.91 -3.58 -11.14
N ASN A 89 13.28 -3.87 -10.00
CA ASN A 89 13.37 -5.16 -9.31
C ASN A 89 11.94 -5.67 -9.03
N PRO A 90 11.07 -5.76 -10.05
CA PRO A 90 9.79 -6.42 -9.89
C PRO A 90 10.07 -7.87 -9.48
N LEU A 91 9.09 -8.52 -8.89
CA LEU A 91 9.12 -9.92 -8.47
C LEU A 91 9.39 -10.84 -9.69
N GLN A 92 10.60 -10.80 -10.22
CA GLN A 92 11.08 -11.40 -11.45
C GLN A 92 12.28 -12.28 -11.12
N ASN A 93 12.21 -13.51 -11.62
CA ASN A 93 13.28 -14.51 -11.67
C ASN A 93 14.60 -13.94 -12.21
#